data_AF-A0A327J6L0-F1
#
_entry.id   AF-A0A327J6L0-F1
#
_cell.length_a   1.000
_cell.length_b   1.000
_cell.length_c   1.000
_cell.angle_alpha   90.00
_cell.angle_beta   90.00
_cell.angle_gamma   90.00
#
_symmetry.space_group_name_H-M   'P 1'
#
loop_
_entity.id
_entity.type
_entity.pdbx_description
1 polymer ?
#
loop_
_entity_poly.entity_id
_entity_poly.type
_entity_poly.pdbx_seq_one_letter_code
_entity_poly.pdbx_strand_id
1 'polypeptide(L)'
;MEIGGIKIGIPTFRAKIDNKNKPLANLNEPVQDTFESSTDKKYNALIYGDIYEMGSDIGDKKFSKKVKMAISKLPSNAYPTKFEQNKFEPLKEFSLICAKRGMENPEMVVNLVKPVGDIYSFDAKTTDMISKTHREVKETKDNKTAIVITQTEDFRTNTVITKKESFDYKKSEFILEEQTVVKNDKNGKMLRKETMTPSQVKGMYDITYTYANGTTKEVAKSTVDEKTGIKTIKKDMKSDDGTRTQFLYEDDPQGNRIIDYKVTDKDGKVLMKNSQSFEVLDDNHFISSKDHRKYEIKTEGKTLSVKDLYTQKEASIDFNKKCLWRRNTVVNALKKVPGDELFETVYSISHFQGIKDSMNSCFTPMSKGVKVGDDMFVFLHELGHAKDHQTQNGFFGLLKDNKYSDNKDIQKAYLKEREAFNKYHSDEEREHVSYFTRAKGHYNGALGGLMEIVAEANALTKTYTDEKIQSLSPRTHYLQQYFPKTISAICNEMNLRDEIDAIEYYGT
;
A
#
# COMPACT_ATOMS: atom_id res chain seq x y z
N MET A 1 6.11 1.48 48.30
CA MET A 1 5.55 2.72 48.86
C MET A 1 4.11 2.40 49.24
N GLU A 2 3.74 2.54 50.50
CA GLU A 2 2.40 2.20 51.01
C GLU A 2 1.55 3.46 51.13
N ILE A 3 0.42 3.48 50.41
CA ILE A 3 -0.71 4.37 50.67
C ILE A 3 -1.96 3.47 50.55
N GLY A 4 -2.70 3.30 51.65
CA GLY A 4 -4.04 2.70 51.61
C GLY A 4 -4.17 1.19 51.40
N GLY A 5 -3.23 0.37 51.89
CA GLY A 5 -3.46 -1.08 52.06
C GLY A 5 -3.42 -1.95 50.79
N ILE A 6 -3.02 -1.41 49.63
CA ILE A 6 -2.73 -2.20 48.42
C ILE A 6 -1.21 -2.37 48.28
N LYS A 7 -0.71 -3.60 48.40
CA LYS A 7 0.68 -3.95 48.07
C LYS A 7 0.86 -4.00 46.55
N ILE A 8 1.46 -2.97 45.98
CA ILE A 8 1.97 -2.98 44.60
C ILE A 8 3.40 -3.52 44.63
N GLY A 9 3.60 -4.76 44.18
CA GLY A 9 4.92 -5.31 43.92
C GLY A 9 5.45 -4.79 42.59
N ILE A 10 6.52 -3.99 42.61
CA ILE A 10 7.28 -3.65 41.39
C ILE A 10 8.19 -4.85 41.11
N PRO A 11 8.05 -5.55 39.97
CA PRO A 11 8.98 -6.60 39.60
C PRO A 11 10.33 -5.94 39.28
N THR A 12 11.33 -6.17 40.14
CA THR A 12 12.72 -5.88 39.82
C THR A 12 13.22 -6.99 38.90
N PHE A 13 13.43 -6.67 37.62
CA PHE A 13 14.19 -7.53 36.72
C PHE A 13 15.65 -7.55 37.19
N ARG A 14 15.99 -8.48 38.09
CA ARG A 14 17.38 -8.91 38.27
C ARG A 14 17.70 -9.84 37.11
N ALA A 15 18.68 -9.45 36.29
CA ALA A 15 19.27 -10.33 35.29
C ALA A 15 19.72 -11.63 35.98
N LYS A 16 19.22 -12.78 35.51
CA LYS A 16 19.82 -14.08 35.82
C LYS A 16 21.21 -14.09 35.18
N ILE A 17 22.25 -13.92 36.00
CA ILE A 17 23.62 -14.18 35.60
C ILE A 17 23.75 -15.70 35.53
N ASP A 18 23.70 -16.24 34.32
CA ASP A 18 24.00 -17.65 34.08
C ASP A 18 25.53 -17.81 34.11
N ASN A 19 26.02 -18.26 35.26
CA ASN A 19 27.44 -18.36 35.56
C ASN A 19 27.94 -19.74 35.11
N LYS A 20 28.21 -19.89 33.80
CA LYS A 20 28.98 -21.02 33.25
C LYS A 20 29.95 -20.54 32.18
N ASN A 21 31.19 -20.31 32.60
CA ASN A 21 32.45 -20.45 31.84
C ASN A 21 32.41 -20.10 30.35
N LYS A 22 32.06 -18.85 30.00
CA LYS A 22 32.64 -18.19 28.83
C LYS A 22 33.63 -17.16 29.35
N PRO A 23 34.89 -17.13 28.87
CA PRO A 23 35.80 -16.08 29.27
C PRO A 23 35.16 -14.73 28.95
N LEU A 24 35.06 -13.87 29.96
CA LEU A 24 34.77 -12.46 29.77
C LEU A 24 35.82 -11.91 28.79
N ALA A 25 35.39 -11.07 27.85
CA ALA A 25 36.25 -10.51 26.83
C ALA A 25 37.57 -10.02 27.44
N ASN A 26 38.68 -10.52 26.91
CA ASN A 26 40.01 -10.17 27.36
C ASN A 26 40.25 -8.69 27.02
N LEU A 27 40.19 -7.80 28.02
CA LEU A 27 40.42 -6.36 27.85
C LEU A 27 41.85 -6.02 27.38
N ASN A 28 42.75 -7.01 27.29
CA ASN A 28 44.10 -6.90 26.76
C ASN A 28 44.24 -7.46 25.34
N GLU A 29 43.17 -7.97 24.71
CA GLU A 29 43.19 -8.13 23.26
C GLU A 29 43.12 -6.73 22.65
N PRO A 30 44.02 -6.38 21.72
CA PRO A 30 43.87 -5.13 21.00
C PRO A 30 42.48 -5.16 20.36
N VAL A 31 41.61 -4.23 20.76
CA VAL A 31 40.42 -3.91 19.98
C VAL A 31 40.96 -3.66 18.58
N GLN A 32 40.71 -4.58 17.65
CA GLN A 32 40.90 -4.31 16.23
C GLN A 32 39.81 -3.33 15.85
N ASP A 33 40.03 -2.08 16.23
CA ASP A 33 39.27 -0.93 15.78
C ASP A 33 39.72 -0.70 14.35
N THR A 34 39.32 -1.59 13.44
CA THR A 34 39.57 -1.42 12.02
C THR A 34 38.56 -0.44 11.45
N PHE A 35 38.49 0.77 12.02
CA PHE A 35 38.16 1.93 11.23
C PHE A 35 39.34 2.14 10.29
N GLU A 36 39.31 1.49 9.12
CA GLU A 36 40.17 1.88 8.00
C GLU A 36 39.74 3.31 7.62
N SER A 37 40.42 4.31 8.18
CA SER A 37 40.33 5.69 7.71
C SER A 37 40.75 5.69 6.25
N SER A 38 39.79 5.93 5.36
CA SER A 38 40.07 6.08 3.94
C SER A 38 40.47 7.52 3.69
N THR A 39 41.55 7.72 2.95
CA THR A 39 41.90 9.05 2.39
C THR A 39 40.93 9.47 1.28
N ASP A 40 40.00 8.60 0.89
CA ASP A 40 38.95 8.90 -0.08
C ASP A 40 37.83 9.75 0.54
N LYS A 41 37.81 11.03 0.17
CA LYS A 41 36.78 11.99 0.58
C LYS A 41 35.35 11.55 0.21
N LYS A 42 35.17 10.66 -0.78
CA LYS A 42 33.86 10.08 -1.15
C LYS A 42 33.34 9.08 -0.11
N TYR A 43 34.23 8.40 0.60
CA TYR A 43 33.88 7.35 1.56
C TYR A 43 33.54 7.91 2.95
N ASN A 44 34.18 9.02 3.34
CA ASN A 44 34.05 9.62 4.68
C ASN A 44 32.72 10.35 4.95
N ALA A 45 31.89 10.56 3.93
CA ALA A 45 30.57 11.18 4.07
C ALA A 45 29.46 10.17 4.39
N LEU A 46 29.75 8.86 4.33
CA LEU A 46 28.78 7.81 4.58
C LEU A 46 28.69 7.46 6.06
N ILE A 47 27.48 7.23 6.55
CA ILE A 47 27.24 6.75 7.91
C ILE A 47 27.70 5.29 7.98
N TYR A 48 28.87 5.06 8.58
CA TYR A 48 29.48 3.73 8.72
C TYR A 48 28.58 2.72 9.45
N GLY A 49 27.68 3.20 10.33
CA GLY A 49 26.72 2.37 11.05
C GLY A 49 25.79 1.59 10.13
N ASP A 50 25.19 2.24 9.13
CA ASP A 50 24.21 1.60 8.23
C ASP A 50 24.85 0.53 7.34
N ILE A 51 26.10 0.77 6.92
CA ILE A 51 26.90 -0.21 6.15
C ILE A 51 27.22 -1.43 7.01
N TYR A 52 27.60 -1.21 8.27
CA TYR A 52 27.89 -2.30 9.20
C TYR A 52 26.64 -3.12 9.53
N GLU A 53 25.50 -2.46 9.76
CA GLU A 53 24.20 -3.10 10.00
C GLU A 53 23.84 -4.03 8.83
N MET A 54 23.88 -3.52 7.60
CA MET A 54 23.60 -4.38 6.43
C MET A 54 24.60 -5.53 6.30
N GLY A 55 25.90 -5.29 6.55
CA GLY A 55 26.92 -6.33 6.55
C GLY A 55 26.63 -7.43 7.58
N SER A 56 26.13 -7.06 8.75
CA SER A 56 25.64 -7.99 9.78
C SER A 56 24.42 -8.78 9.30
N ASP A 57 23.41 -8.10 8.76
CA ASP A 57 22.16 -8.71 8.29
C ASP A 57 22.39 -9.79 7.22
N ILE A 58 23.30 -9.52 6.27
CA ILE A 58 23.62 -10.47 5.19
C ILE A 58 24.70 -11.49 5.58
N GLY A 59 25.28 -11.38 6.78
CA GLY A 59 26.37 -12.25 7.24
C GLY A 59 27.70 -12.03 6.52
N ASP A 60 27.96 -10.84 5.98
CA ASP A 60 29.19 -10.48 5.26
C ASP A 60 30.03 -9.47 6.07
N LYS A 61 30.98 -9.99 6.83
CA LYS A 61 31.93 -9.20 7.65
C LYS A 61 32.82 -8.26 6.81
N LYS A 62 32.89 -8.45 5.48
CA LYS A 62 33.69 -7.63 4.56
C LYS A 62 32.82 -6.74 3.67
N PHE A 63 31.55 -6.56 4.01
CA PHE A 63 30.60 -5.78 3.20
C PHE A 63 31.06 -4.33 2.96
N SER A 64 31.73 -3.69 3.92
CA SER A 64 32.32 -2.35 3.73
C SER A 64 33.29 -2.28 2.53
N LYS A 65 34.03 -3.35 2.24
CA LYS A 65 34.91 -3.43 1.05
C LYS A 65 34.10 -3.46 -0.25
N LYS A 66 32.95 -4.14 -0.24
CA LYS A 66 32.03 -4.15 -1.38
C LYS A 66 31.42 -2.77 -1.64
N VAL A 67 31.09 -2.03 -0.59
CA VAL A 67 30.62 -0.63 -0.72
C VAL A 67 31.72 0.24 -1.33
N LYS A 68 32.99 0.10 -0.89
CA LYS A 68 34.14 0.79 -1.54
C LYS A 68 34.25 0.45 -3.03
N MET A 69 34.06 -0.81 -3.41
CA MET A 69 34.04 -1.22 -4.82
C MET A 69 32.88 -0.58 -5.58
N ALA A 70 31.68 -0.53 -5.02
CA ALA A 70 30.54 0.14 -5.64
C ALA A 70 30.79 1.64 -5.86
N ILE A 71 31.41 2.32 -4.89
CA ILE A 71 31.80 3.73 -5.01
C ILE A 71 32.78 3.94 -6.17
N SER A 72 33.71 3.01 -6.39
CA SER A 72 34.66 3.09 -7.51
C SER A 72 34.00 2.95 -8.89
N LYS A 73 32.78 2.39 -8.96
CA LYS A 73 31.98 2.27 -10.19
C LYS A 73 31.13 3.52 -10.48
N LEU A 74 31.10 4.49 -9.56
CA LEU A 74 30.35 5.73 -9.76
C LEU A 74 31.05 6.66 -10.77
N PRO A 75 30.30 7.52 -11.49
CA PRO A 75 30.89 8.59 -12.28
C PRO A 75 31.88 9.44 -11.48
N SER A 76 32.90 10.00 -12.16
CA SER A 76 33.98 10.75 -11.50
C SER A 76 33.46 11.94 -10.67
N ASN A 77 32.40 12.59 -11.13
CA ASN A 77 31.71 13.71 -10.49
C ASN A 77 30.62 13.31 -9.48
N ALA A 78 30.32 12.02 -9.30
CA ALA A 78 29.36 11.54 -8.32
C ALA A 78 30.04 11.35 -6.96
N TYR A 79 29.49 12.00 -5.93
CA TYR A 79 29.98 11.94 -4.54
C TYR A 79 28.83 11.47 -3.65
N PRO A 80 28.85 10.22 -3.17
CA PRO A 80 27.76 9.71 -2.34
C PRO A 80 27.77 10.41 -0.98
N THR A 81 26.59 10.81 -0.54
CA THR A 81 26.34 11.51 0.73
C THR A 81 25.54 10.64 1.70
N LYS A 82 24.91 9.57 1.21
CA LYS A 82 24.12 8.64 2.02
C LYS A 82 24.18 7.23 1.44
N PHE A 83 24.17 6.25 2.33
CA PHE A 83 23.99 4.84 2.03
C PHE A 83 22.59 4.43 2.47
N GLU A 84 21.90 3.61 1.68
CA GLU A 84 20.61 3.05 2.06
C GLU A 84 20.54 1.58 1.69
N GLN A 85 20.20 0.72 2.66
CA GLN A 85 19.77 -0.65 2.36
C GLN A 85 18.41 -0.60 1.66
N ASN A 86 18.23 -1.38 0.59
CA ASN A 86 16.99 -1.37 -0.16
C ASN A 86 15.82 -1.86 0.72
N LYS A 87 14.69 -1.16 0.72
CA LYS A 87 13.56 -1.52 1.59
C LYS A 87 12.72 -2.69 1.06
N PHE A 88 12.80 -3.01 -0.22
CA PHE A 88 12.07 -4.11 -0.87
C PHE A 88 12.87 -5.42 -0.79
N GLU A 89 14.16 -5.36 -1.10
CA GLU A 89 15.10 -6.48 -1.11
C GLU A 89 16.33 -6.19 -0.21
N PRO A 90 16.14 -6.00 1.12
CA PRO A 90 17.19 -5.49 2.02
C PRO A 90 18.44 -6.37 2.12
N LEU A 91 18.32 -7.66 1.84
CA LEU A 91 19.47 -8.58 1.87
C LEU A 91 20.19 -8.69 0.52
N LYS A 92 19.64 -8.09 -0.54
CA LYS A 92 20.13 -8.27 -1.92
C LYS A 92 20.53 -6.96 -2.58
N GLU A 93 20.01 -5.82 -2.14
CA GLU A 93 20.16 -4.55 -2.84
C GLU A 93 20.50 -3.41 -1.87
N PHE A 94 21.32 -2.47 -2.30
CA PHE A 94 21.59 -1.21 -1.59
C PHE A 94 21.75 -0.05 -2.57
N SER A 95 21.64 1.17 -2.08
CA SER A 95 21.75 2.40 -2.86
C SER A 95 22.78 3.36 -2.28
N LEU A 96 23.48 4.05 -3.17
CA LEU A 96 24.33 5.20 -2.88
C LEU A 96 23.65 6.45 -3.42
N ILE A 97 23.31 7.37 -2.53
CA ILE A 97 22.66 8.63 -2.88
C ILE A 97 23.70 9.73 -3.00
N CYS A 98 23.74 10.39 -4.14
CA CYS A 98 24.55 11.56 -4.43
C CYS A 98 23.62 12.79 -4.46
N ALA A 99 23.31 13.32 -3.28
CA ALA A 99 22.38 14.44 -3.18
C ALA A 99 22.90 15.70 -3.91
N LYS A 100 21.98 16.47 -4.52
CA LYS A 100 22.33 17.75 -5.16
C LYS A 100 22.97 18.70 -4.14
N ARG A 101 24.05 19.38 -4.53
CA ARG A 101 24.71 20.41 -3.68
C ARG A 101 24.14 21.78 -4.02
N GLY A 102 24.10 22.68 -3.03
CA GLY A 102 23.60 24.05 -3.22
C GLY A 102 22.11 24.09 -3.58
N MET A 103 21.31 23.25 -2.93
CA MET A 103 19.86 23.21 -3.13
C MET A 103 19.21 24.54 -2.76
N GLU A 104 18.24 24.98 -3.56
CA GLU A 104 17.34 26.08 -3.21
C GLU A 104 16.24 25.61 -2.25
N ASN A 105 15.54 26.54 -1.59
CA ASN A 105 14.54 26.21 -0.55
C ASN A 105 13.49 25.19 -1.01
N PRO A 106 12.87 25.32 -2.21
CA PRO A 106 11.95 24.31 -2.75
C PRO A 106 12.53 22.90 -2.86
N GLU A 107 13.79 22.80 -3.28
CA GLU A 107 14.49 21.53 -3.43
C GLU A 107 14.80 20.90 -2.08
N MET A 108 15.18 21.72 -1.08
CA MET A 108 15.43 21.24 0.28
C MET A 108 14.20 20.58 0.89
N VAL A 109 13.01 21.18 0.72
CA VAL A 109 11.76 20.62 1.27
C VAL A 109 11.42 19.29 0.59
N VAL A 110 11.52 19.23 -0.74
CA VAL A 110 11.32 17.96 -1.48
C VAL A 110 12.32 16.91 -1.03
N ASN A 111 13.60 17.28 -0.85
CA ASN A 111 14.67 16.38 -0.46
C ASN A 111 14.49 15.75 0.93
N LEU A 112 13.70 16.35 1.83
CA LEU A 112 13.34 15.76 3.12
C LEU A 112 12.44 14.53 2.96
N VAL A 113 11.63 14.48 1.90
CA VAL A 113 10.68 13.39 1.64
C VAL A 113 11.21 12.43 0.59
N LYS A 114 11.82 12.96 -0.49
CA LYS A 114 12.33 12.18 -1.63
C LYS A 114 13.69 12.75 -2.07
N PRO A 115 14.80 11.99 -1.97
CA PRO A 115 16.13 12.52 -2.26
C PRO A 115 16.26 13.09 -3.68
N VAL A 116 16.80 14.31 -3.78
CA VAL A 116 17.04 15.07 -5.01
C VAL A 116 18.50 14.90 -5.44
N GLY A 117 18.73 14.65 -6.73
CA GLY A 117 20.05 14.35 -7.29
C GLY A 117 20.11 12.93 -7.87
N ASP A 118 21.32 12.36 -7.88
CA ASP A 118 21.55 11.02 -8.44
C ASP A 118 21.48 9.94 -7.37
N ILE A 119 20.95 8.77 -7.73
CA ILE A 119 20.88 7.59 -6.89
C ILE A 119 21.33 6.40 -7.72
N TYR A 120 22.28 5.65 -7.19
CA TYR A 120 22.86 4.48 -7.85
C TYR A 120 22.58 3.26 -6.97
N SER A 121 21.84 2.29 -7.50
CA SER A 121 21.51 1.06 -6.78
C SER A 121 22.39 -0.08 -7.26
N PHE A 122 22.72 -0.98 -6.34
CA PHE A 122 23.68 -2.06 -6.53
C PHE A 122 23.16 -3.39 -5.99
N ASP A 123 23.55 -4.48 -6.64
CA ASP A 123 23.42 -5.82 -6.08
C ASP A 123 24.47 -6.03 -4.97
N ALA A 124 24.02 -6.42 -3.78
CA ALA A 124 24.84 -6.54 -2.58
C ALA A 124 25.88 -7.67 -2.65
N LYS A 125 25.67 -8.67 -3.52
CA LYS A 125 26.58 -9.81 -3.65
C LYS A 125 27.69 -9.52 -4.65
N THR A 126 27.33 -9.01 -5.82
CA THR A 126 28.20 -8.81 -6.99
C THR A 126 28.77 -7.41 -7.07
N THR A 127 28.14 -6.42 -6.40
CA THR A 127 28.41 -4.98 -6.49
C THR A 127 28.11 -4.38 -7.87
N ASP A 128 27.40 -5.08 -8.74
CA ASP A 128 27.03 -4.55 -10.04
C ASP A 128 25.92 -3.51 -9.90
N MET A 129 26.03 -2.44 -10.69
CA MET A 129 25.02 -1.40 -10.72
C MET A 129 23.76 -1.95 -11.38
N ILE A 130 22.66 -1.89 -10.67
CA ILE A 130 21.37 -2.45 -11.11
C ILE A 130 20.38 -1.38 -11.55
N SER A 131 20.55 -0.14 -11.09
CA SER A 131 19.80 1.00 -11.61
C SER A 131 20.52 2.32 -11.34
N LYS A 132 20.19 3.32 -12.16
CA LYS A 132 20.54 4.72 -11.98
C LYS A 132 19.27 5.55 -12.02
N THR A 133 19.07 6.39 -11.01
CA THR A 133 17.96 7.34 -10.94
C THR A 133 18.49 8.76 -10.83
N HIS A 134 17.95 9.68 -11.62
CA HIS A 134 18.17 11.12 -11.49
C HIS A 134 16.86 11.80 -11.12
N ARG A 135 16.90 12.71 -10.14
CA ARG A 135 15.75 13.53 -9.75
C ARG A 135 16.10 15.01 -9.73
N GLU A 136 15.26 15.78 -10.41
CA GLU A 136 15.31 17.24 -10.42
C GLU A 136 13.98 17.84 -9.95
N VAL A 137 14.07 19.03 -9.39
CA VAL A 137 12.91 19.82 -8.95
C VAL A 137 12.85 21.07 -9.81
N LYS A 138 11.66 21.37 -10.35
CA LYS A 138 11.33 22.59 -11.08
C LYS A 138 10.34 23.38 -10.25
N GLU A 139 10.68 24.63 -9.95
CA GLU A 139 9.78 25.53 -9.25
C GLU A 139 8.53 25.83 -10.09
N THR A 140 7.40 25.95 -9.42
CA THR A 140 6.19 26.50 -10.04
C THR A 140 6.02 27.97 -9.62
N LYS A 141 5.31 28.75 -10.43
CA LYS A 141 5.10 30.18 -10.16
C LYS A 141 4.26 30.46 -8.92
N ASP A 142 3.56 29.47 -8.36
CA ASP A 142 2.57 29.67 -7.31
C ASP A 142 3.14 29.54 -5.88
N ASN A 143 4.41 29.14 -5.73
CA ASN A 143 5.11 28.85 -4.46
C ASN A 143 4.39 27.83 -3.55
N LYS A 144 3.35 27.16 -4.03
CA LYS A 144 2.56 26.15 -3.30
C LYS A 144 2.88 24.74 -3.74
N THR A 145 3.41 24.59 -4.95
CA THR A 145 3.78 23.30 -5.50
C THR A 145 5.17 23.31 -6.12
N ALA A 146 5.81 22.14 -6.16
CA ALA A 146 6.99 21.88 -7.00
C ALA A 146 6.66 20.80 -8.03
N ILE A 147 7.30 20.85 -9.19
CA ILE A 147 7.32 19.73 -10.12
C ILE A 147 8.59 18.93 -9.91
N VAL A 148 8.45 17.64 -9.65
CA VAL A 148 9.57 16.71 -9.51
C VAL A 148 9.60 15.80 -10.72
N ILE A 149 10.75 15.78 -11.40
CA ILE A 149 10.98 14.90 -12.55
C ILE A 149 11.99 13.84 -12.12
N THR A 150 11.59 12.59 -12.25
CA THR A 150 12.41 11.41 -11.95
C THR A 150 12.66 10.65 -13.25
N GLN A 151 13.92 10.35 -13.52
CA GLN A 151 14.34 9.48 -14.62
C GLN A 151 15.11 8.30 -14.07
N THR A 152 14.71 7.09 -14.42
CA THR A 152 15.37 5.87 -13.95
C THR A 152 15.72 4.97 -15.12
N GLU A 153 16.97 4.53 -15.16
CA GLU A 153 17.42 3.43 -15.98
C GLU A 153 17.59 2.21 -15.07
N ASP A 154 16.75 1.19 -15.26
CA ASP A 154 16.81 -0.08 -14.55
C ASP A 154 17.47 -1.14 -15.45
N PHE A 155 18.71 -1.52 -15.10
CA PHE A 155 19.51 -2.45 -15.88
C PHE A 155 19.10 -3.91 -15.65
N ARG A 156 18.38 -4.23 -14.56
CA ARG A 156 17.89 -5.59 -14.25
C ARG A 156 16.81 -6.01 -15.24
N THR A 157 15.94 -5.06 -15.55
CA THR A 157 14.74 -5.29 -16.35
C THR A 157 14.83 -4.67 -17.75
N ASN A 158 15.93 -3.97 -18.02
CA ASN A 158 16.17 -3.14 -19.20
C ASN A 158 15.03 -2.15 -19.48
N THR A 159 14.70 -1.40 -18.44
CA THR A 159 13.55 -0.49 -18.42
C THR A 159 14.02 0.94 -18.21
N VAL A 160 13.44 1.88 -18.94
CA VAL A 160 13.61 3.32 -18.74
C VAL A 160 12.30 3.92 -18.27
N ILE A 161 12.35 4.65 -17.16
CA ILE A 161 11.17 5.26 -16.54
C ILE A 161 11.36 6.76 -16.51
N THR A 162 10.33 7.49 -16.89
CA THR A 162 10.23 8.93 -16.64
C THR A 162 8.94 9.19 -15.89
N LYS A 163 9.04 9.85 -14.75
CA LYS A 163 7.92 10.20 -13.89
C LYS A 163 7.94 11.69 -13.59
N LYS A 164 6.77 12.33 -13.73
CA LYS A 164 6.52 13.72 -13.40
C LYS A 164 5.46 13.77 -12.31
N GLU A 165 5.82 14.33 -11.16
CA GLU A 165 4.94 14.46 -10.00
C GLU A 165 4.84 15.92 -9.59
N SER A 166 3.66 16.40 -9.19
CA SER A 166 3.53 17.64 -8.42
C SER A 166 3.63 17.33 -6.93
N PHE A 167 4.34 18.17 -6.18
CA PHE A 167 4.48 18.06 -4.74
C PHE A 167 3.74 19.22 -4.06
N ASP A 168 2.73 18.91 -3.26
CA ASP A 168 1.98 19.87 -2.45
C ASP A 168 2.71 20.10 -1.12
N TYR A 169 3.29 21.29 -0.91
CA TYR A 169 4.05 21.60 0.31
C TYR A 169 3.20 21.54 1.58
N LYS A 170 1.91 21.88 1.49
CA LYS A 170 1.02 21.94 2.66
C LYS A 170 0.63 20.55 3.11
N LYS A 171 0.38 19.65 2.17
CA LYS A 171 -0.01 18.26 2.46
C LYS A 171 1.20 17.34 2.59
N SER A 172 2.36 17.75 2.08
CA SER A 172 3.54 16.88 1.91
C SER A 172 3.23 15.63 1.07
N GLU A 173 2.43 15.82 0.01
CA GLU A 173 1.95 14.74 -0.86
C GLU A 173 2.45 14.91 -2.29
N PHE A 174 2.75 13.79 -2.94
CA PHE A 174 3.04 13.73 -4.37
C PHE A 174 1.80 13.29 -5.16
N ILE A 175 1.49 14.02 -6.22
CA ILE A 175 0.43 13.70 -7.17
C ILE A 175 1.09 13.41 -8.52
N LEU A 176 0.83 12.24 -9.07
CA LEU A 176 1.39 11.84 -10.35
C LEU A 176 0.73 12.64 -11.49
N GLU A 177 1.53 13.31 -12.31
CA GLU A 177 1.05 14.00 -13.52
C GLU A 177 1.23 13.14 -14.77
N GLU A 178 2.35 12.41 -14.83
CA GLU A 178 2.63 11.49 -15.93
C GLU A 178 3.69 10.47 -15.48
N GLN A 179 3.52 9.21 -15.86
CA GLN A 179 4.58 8.22 -15.83
C GLN A 179 4.67 7.53 -17.20
N THR A 180 5.90 7.32 -17.66
CA THR A 180 6.20 6.43 -18.78
C THR A 180 7.16 5.35 -18.35
N VAL A 181 6.90 4.11 -18.76
CA VAL A 181 7.75 2.94 -18.52
C VAL A 181 8.03 2.28 -19.87
N VAL A 182 9.28 2.40 -20.34
CA VAL A 182 9.73 1.85 -21.62
C VAL A 182 10.55 0.59 -21.35
N LYS A 183 10.02 -0.57 -21.73
CA LYS A 183 10.69 -1.85 -21.61
C LYS A 183 11.37 -2.22 -22.92
N ASN A 184 12.66 -2.52 -22.86
CA ASN A 184 13.50 -2.82 -24.02
C ASN A 184 13.94 -4.30 -24.04
N ASP A 185 14.23 -4.82 -25.23
CA ASP A 185 14.90 -6.11 -25.39
C ASP A 185 16.40 -6.00 -25.06
N LYS A 186 17.12 -7.12 -25.01
CA LYS A 186 18.56 -7.14 -24.73
C LYS A 186 19.44 -6.30 -25.68
N ASN A 187 18.94 -5.89 -26.84
CA ASN A 187 19.64 -5.08 -27.83
C ASN A 187 19.26 -3.58 -27.72
N GLY A 188 18.44 -3.20 -26.72
CA GLY A 188 17.98 -1.83 -26.53
C GLY A 188 16.80 -1.43 -27.41
N LYS A 189 16.16 -2.38 -28.12
CA LYS A 189 14.97 -2.08 -28.91
C LYS A 189 13.72 -2.12 -28.04
N MET A 190 12.88 -1.10 -28.15
CA MET A 190 11.61 -1.01 -27.43
C MET A 190 10.72 -2.23 -27.73
N LEU A 191 10.21 -2.85 -26.66
CA LEU A 191 9.17 -3.87 -26.71
C LEU A 191 7.79 -3.26 -26.45
N ARG A 192 7.70 -2.44 -25.39
CA ARG A 192 6.47 -1.80 -24.93
C ARG A 192 6.79 -0.50 -24.20
N LYS A 193 6.01 0.54 -24.46
CA LYS A 193 5.90 1.74 -23.64
C LYS A 193 4.55 1.73 -22.93
N GLU A 194 4.55 1.82 -21.62
CA GLU A 194 3.37 2.12 -20.82
C GLU A 194 3.35 3.61 -20.52
N THR A 195 2.18 4.25 -20.66
CA THR A 195 1.93 5.64 -20.27
C THR A 195 0.75 5.68 -19.30
N MET A 196 0.96 6.30 -18.14
CA MET A 196 -0.05 6.53 -17.10
C MET A 196 -0.22 8.04 -16.90
N THR A 197 -1.46 8.53 -17.03
CA THR A 197 -1.81 9.96 -16.87
C THR A 197 -3.14 10.11 -16.14
N PRO A 198 -3.40 11.21 -15.42
CA PRO A 198 -4.71 11.48 -14.84
C PRO A 198 -5.84 11.37 -15.87
N SER A 199 -6.95 10.78 -15.47
CA SER A 199 -8.14 10.59 -16.31
C SER A 199 -9.17 11.70 -16.14
N GLN A 200 -10.26 11.65 -16.91
CA GLN A 200 -11.39 12.57 -16.76
C GLN A 200 -12.10 12.40 -15.40
N VAL A 201 -12.12 11.18 -14.87
CA VAL A 201 -12.59 10.90 -13.51
C VAL A 201 -11.47 11.25 -12.53
N LYS A 202 -11.67 12.29 -11.73
CA LYS A 202 -10.68 12.72 -10.75
C LYS A 202 -10.37 11.61 -9.74
N GLY A 203 -9.10 11.47 -9.38
CA GLY A 203 -8.62 10.35 -8.56
C GLY A 203 -8.36 9.07 -9.35
N MET A 204 -8.55 9.05 -10.67
CA MET A 204 -8.25 7.89 -11.52
C MET A 204 -7.23 8.23 -12.61
N TYR A 205 -6.57 7.20 -13.13
CA TYR A 205 -5.54 7.31 -14.17
C TYR A 205 -5.90 6.46 -15.38
N ASP A 206 -5.68 7.02 -16.56
CA ASP A 206 -5.74 6.33 -17.84
C ASP A 206 -4.38 5.70 -18.12
N ILE A 207 -4.39 4.48 -18.66
CA ILE A 207 -3.17 3.72 -18.92
C ILE A 207 -3.25 3.09 -20.30
N THR A 208 -2.23 3.37 -21.11
CA THR A 208 -2.11 2.85 -22.47
C THR A 208 -0.76 2.18 -22.67
N TYR A 209 -0.77 1.02 -23.32
CA TYR A 209 0.42 0.34 -23.81
C TYR A 209 0.60 0.64 -25.29
N THR A 210 1.79 1.08 -25.68
CA THR A 210 2.21 1.23 -27.09
C THR A 210 3.31 0.22 -27.37
N TYR A 211 3.12 -0.63 -28.37
CA TYR A 211 4.07 -1.67 -28.75
C TYR A 211 5.03 -1.19 -29.85
N ALA A 212 6.10 -1.95 -30.09
CA ALA A 212 7.13 -1.64 -31.09
C ALA A 212 6.59 -1.38 -32.51
N ASN A 213 5.46 -2.00 -32.87
CA ASN A 213 4.79 -1.84 -34.17
C ASN A 213 3.82 -0.65 -34.23
N GLY A 214 3.75 0.18 -33.17
CA GLY A 214 2.83 1.32 -33.07
C GLY A 214 1.41 0.95 -32.64
N THR A 215 1.08 -0.34 -32.49
CA THR A 215 -0.24 -0.74 -31.96
C THR A 215 -0.37 -0.31 -30.51
N THR A 216 -1.58 0.10 -30.14
CA THR A 216 -1.90 0.52 -28.78
C THR A 216 -2.92 -0.43 -28.15
N LYS A 217 -2.83 -0.59 -26.83
CA LYS A 217 -3.83 -1.27 -26.00
C LYS A 217 -4.17 -0.37 -24.82
N GLU A 218 -5.45 -0.07 -24.67
CA GLU A 218 -5.98 0.58 -23.48
C GLU A 218 -6.07 -0.46 -22.34
N VAL A 219 -5.47 -0.13 -21.19
CA VAL A 219 -5.38 -1.00 -20.01
C VAL A 219 -6.28 -0.48 -18.90
N ALA A 220 -6.39 0.83 -18.78
CA ALA A 220 -7.33 1.50 -17.88
C ALA A 220 -7.84 2.77 -18.55
N LYS A 221 -9.14 3.03 -18.41
CA LYS A 221 -9.80 4.22 -18.92
C LYS A 221 -10.92 4.64 -18.00
N SER A 222 -10.95 5.93 -17.66
CA SER A 222 -12.04 6.49 -16.87
C SER A 222 -12.61 7.74 -17.53
N THR A 223 -13.93 7.74 -17.75
CA THR A 223 -14.66 8.77 -18.52
C THR A 223 -15.86 9.28 -17.74
N VAL A 224 -16.30 10.50 -18.06
CA VAL A 224 -17.57 11.07 -17.61
C VAL A 224 -18.40 11.41 -18.84
N ASP A 225 -19.60 10.86 -18.94
CA ASP A 225 -20.54 11.22 -19.99
C ASP A 225 -21.07 12.64 -19.76
N GLU A 226 -20.84 13.53 -20.72
CA GLU A 226 -21.14 14.97 -20.57
C GLU A 226 -22.65 15.27 -20.48
N LYS A 227 -23.52 14.37 -20.95
CA LYS A 227 -24.97 14.59 -20.97
C LYS A 227 -25.65 14.11 -19.69
N THR A 228 -25.21 12.96 -19.19
CA THR A 228 -25.84 12.24 -18.07
C THR A 228 -25.06 12.43 -16.77
N GLY A 229 -23.78 12.78 -16.84
CA GLY A 229 -22.88 12.84 -15.68
C GLY A 229 -22.42 11.48 -15.18
N ILE A 230 -22.79 10.39 -15.87
CA ILE A 230 -22.36 9.03 -15.51
C ILE A 230 -20.85 8.93 -15.64
N LYS A 231 -20.19 8.45 -14.59
CA LYS A 231 -18.78 8.09 -14.64
C LYS A 231 -18.64 6.61 -14.90
N THR A 232 -17.67 6.26 -15.73
CA THR A 232 -17.32 4.87 -16.04
C THR A 232 -15.83 4.68 -15.85
N ILE A 233 -15.45 3.66 -15.10
CA ILE A 233 -14.06 3.24 -14.89
C ILE A 233 -13.94 1.81 -15.41
N LYS A 234 -13.08 1.59 -16.41
CA LYS A 234 -12.82 0.29 -17.01
C LYS A 234 -11.34 -0.04 -16.92
N LYS A 235 -11.01 -1.25 -16.46
CA LYS A 235 -9.65 -1.78 -16.42
C LYS A 235 -9.61 -3.20 -16.95
N ASP A 236 -8.58 -3.51 -17.75
CA ASP A 236 -8.27 -4.83 -18.27
C ASP A 236 -6.75 -5.07 -18.20
N MET A 237 -6.32 -5.53 -17.03
CA MET A 237 -4.94 -5.60 -16.59
C MET A 237 -4.43 -7.05 -16.62
N LYS A 238 -3.12 -7.21 -16.83
CA LYS A 238 -2.45 -8.51 -16.82
C LYS A 238 -1.18 -8.43 -15.96
N SER A 239 -1.04 -9.35 -15.01
CA SER A 239 0.17 -9.51 -14.19
C SER A 239 1.30 -10.16 -15.00
N ASP A 240 2.51 -10.21 -14.41
CA ASP A 240 3.68 -10.85 -15.02
C ASP A 240 3.47 -12.34 -15.33
N ASP A 241 2.71 -13.06 -14.49
CA ASP A 241 2.46 -14.48 -14.65
C ASP A 241 1.26 -14.81 -15.54
N GLY A 242 0.63 -13.77 -16.09
CA GLY A 242 -0.47 -13.84 -17.02
C GLY A 242 -1.86 -13.90 -16.42
N THR A 243 -1.97 -13.79 -15.09
CA THR A 243 -3.26 -13.59 -14.40
C THR A 243 -3.88 -12.27 -14.85
N ARG A 244 -5.18 -12.28 -15.11
CA ARG A 244 -5.91 -11.14 -15.68
C ARG A 244 -6.91 -10.59 -14.67
N THR A 245 -6.94 -9.28 -14.53
CA THR A 245 -7.91 -8.54 -13.71
C THR A 245 -8.78 -7.68 -14.61
N GLN A 246 -10.09 -7.86 -14.52
CA GLN A 246 -11.08 -7.03 -15.21
C GLN A 246 -11.92 -6.30 -14.17
N PHE A 247 -12.06 -4.99 -14.33
CA PHE A 247 -12.82 -4.14 -13.41
C PHE A 247 -13.69 -3.17 -14.20
N LEU A 248 -14.96 -3.13 -13.85
CA LEU A 248 -15.94 -2.14 -14.28
C LEU A 248 -16.53 -1.50 -13.04
N TYR A 249 -16.58 -0.18 -13.03
CA TYR A 249 -17.36 0.60 -12.08
C TYR A 249 -18.11 1.69 -12.85
N GLU A 250 -19.40 1.84 -12.58
CA GLU A 250 -20.19 2.96 -13.09
C GLU A 250 -20.96 3.59 -11.94
N ASP A 251 -20.96 4.93 -11.85
CA ASP A 251 -21.81 5.69 -10.93
C ASP A 251 -22.51 6.84 -11.65
N ASP A 252 -23.78 7.07 -11.31
CA ASP A 252 -24.52 8.24 -11.73
C ASP A 252 -24.47 9.37 -10.67
N PRO A 253 -24.89 10.60 -11.01
CA PRO A 253 -24.91 11.71 -10.05
C PRO A 253 -25.80 11.50 -8.82
N GLN A 254 -26.78 10.60 -8.89
CA GLN A 254 -27.67 10.26 -7.78
C GLN A 254 -26.99 9.30 -6.79
N GLY A 255 -25.93 8.62 -7.21
CA GLY A 255 -25.19 7.63 -6.43
C GLY A 255 -25.61 6.19 -6.70
N ASN A 256 -26.44 5.95 -7.73
CA ASN A 256 -26.65 4.59 -8.23
C ASN A 256 -25.34 4.12 -8.85
N ARG A 257 -24.92 2.89 -8.53
CA ARG A 257 -23.67 2.35 -9.04
C ARG A 257 -23.69 0.86 -9.24
N ILE A 258 -22.86 0.41 -10.17
CA ILE A 258 -22.60 -1.00 -10.44
C ILE A 258 -21.10 -1.26 -10.42
N ILE A 259 -20.72 -2.47 -10.00
CA ILE A 259 -19.33 -2.90 -9.92
C ILE A 259 -19.25 -4.35 -10.40
N ASP A 260 -18.41 -4.59 -11.39
CA ASP A 260 -18.01 -5.94 -11.79
C ASP A 260 -16.50 -6.08 -11.67
N TYR A 261 -16.06 -6.99 -10.82
CA TYR A 261 -14.65 -7.33 -10.63
C TYR A 261 -14.45 -8.82 -10.88
N LYS A 262 -13.59 -9.15 -11.84
CA LYS A 262 -13.23 -10.52 -12.17
C LYS A 262 -11.72 -10.72 -12.21
N VAL A 263 -11.25 -11.82 -11.62
CA VAL A 263 -9.88 -12.32 -11.78
C VAL A 263 -9.91 -13.68 -12.43
N THR A 264 -9.09 -13.87 -13.46
CA THR A 264 -8.85 -15.18 -14.08
C THR A 264 -7.37 -15.51 -14.10
N ASP A 265 -7.01 -16.78 -13.95
CA ASP A 265 -5.64 -17.22 -14.19
C ASP A 265 -5.25 -17.11 -15.67
N LYS A 266 -4.00 -17.47 -15.98
CA LYS A 266 -3.44 -17.44 -17.33
C LYS A 266 -4.18 -18.33 -18.35
N ASP A 267 -4.89 -19.35 -17.88
CA ASP A 267 -5.59 -20.34 -18.70
C ASP A 267 -7.10 -19.98 -18.81
N GLY A 268 -7.52 -18.87 -18.18
CA GLY A 268 -8.89 -18.35 -18.22
C GLY A 268 -9.80 -18.89 -17.13
N LYS A 269 -9.29 -19.71 -16.19
CA LYS A 269 -10.08 -20.18 -15.04
C LYS A 269 -10.38 -19.01 -14.12
N VAL A 270 -11.65 -18.87 -13.72
CA VAL A 270 -12.07 -17.83 -12.77
C VAL A 270 -11.52 -18.14 -11.39
N LEU A 271 -10.79 -17.17 -10.82
CA LEU A 271 -10.28 -17.23 -9.45
C LEU A 271 -11.16 -16.43 -8.48
N MET A 272 -11.78 -15.36 -8.98
CA MET A 272 -12.69 -14.50 -8.24
C MET A 272 -13.67 -13.85 -9.21
N LYS A 273 -14.93 -13.75 -8.79
CA LYS A 273 -15.95 -12.90 -9.41
C LYS A 273 -16.70 -12.19 -8.31
N ASN A 274 -16.95 -10.90 -8.51
CA ASN A 274 -17.74 -10.07 -7.60
C ASN A 274 -18.57 -9.13 -8.47
N SER A 275 -19.89 -9.22 -8.35
CA SER A 275 -20.83 -8.32 -9.03
C SER A 275 -21.71 -7.66 -7.98
N GLN A 276 -21.75 -6.34 -7.98
CA GLN A 276 -22.48 -5.55 -6.98
C GLN A 276 -23.27 -4.44 -7.63
N SER A 277 -24.38 -4.07 -7.00
CA SER A 277 -25.11 -2.84 -7.29
C SER A 277 -25.47 -2.09 -6.02
N PHE A 278 -25.69 -0.79 -6.18
CA PHE A 278 -26.22 0.07 -5.13
C PHE A 278 -27.18 1.05 -5.79
N GLU A 279 -28.42 1.07 -5.32
CA GLU A 279 -29.51 1.89 -5.86
C GLU A 279 -29.98 2.85 -4.76
N VAL A 280 -30.10 4.12 -5.12
CA VAL A 280 -30.58 5.20 -4.27
C VAL A 280 -32.06 5.42 -4.59
N LEU A 281 -32.93 5.00 -3.67
CA LEU A 281 -34.37 5.21 -3.79
C LEU A 281 -34.74 6.62 -3.34
N ASP A 282 -34.14 7.07 -2.23
CA ASP A 282 -34.19 8.43 -1.71
C ASP A 282 -32.99 8.71 -0.77
N ASP A 283 -32.91 9.92 -0.20
CA ASP A 283 -31.81 10.37 0.67
C ASP A 283 -31.54 9.46 1.89
N ASN A 284 -32.50 8.63 2.27
CA ASN A 284 -32.45 7.78 3.46
C ASN A 284 -32.78 6.31 3.19
N HIS A 285 -32.99 5.92 1.93
CA HIS A 285 -33.41 4.57 1.55
C HIS A 285 -32.64 4.07 0.33
N PHE A 286 -32.01 2.91 0.48
CA PHE A 286 -31.11 2.35 -0.53
C PHE A 286 -31.31 0.85 -0.67
N ILE A 287 -31.05 0.32 -1.86
CA ILE A 287 -30.97 -1.13 -2.12
C ILE A 287 -29.56 -1.46 -2.59
N SER A 288 -28.86 -2.31 -1.84
CA SER A 288 -27.57 -2.85 -2.25
C SER A 288 -27.73 -4.30 -2.68
N SER A 289 -27.02 -4.73 -3.71
CA SER A 289 -26.94 -6.14 -4.09
C SER A 289 -25.50 -6.59 -4.23
N LYS A 290 -25.27 -7.86 -3.92
CA LYS A 290 -24.02 -8.57 -4.16
C LYS A 290 -24.37 -9.97 -4.62
N ASP A 291 -23.96 -10.27 -5.84
CA ASP A 291 -24.34 -11.47 -6.58
C ASP A 291 -25.87 -11.67 -6.59
N HIS A 292 -26.40 -12.64 -5.83
CA HIS A 292 -27.82 -12.97 -5.76
C HIS A 292 -28.52 -12.46 -4.49
N ARG A 293 -27.77 -11.81 -3.58
CA ARG A 293 -28.33 -11.24 -2.34
C ARG A 293 -28.66 -9.78 -2.49
N LYS A 294 -29.75 -9.35 -1.85
CA LYS A 294 -30.18 -7.95 -1.79
C LYS A 294 -30.33 -7.51 -0.36
N TYR A 295 -29.98 -6.26 -0.11
CA TYR A 295 -30.00 -5.64 1.19
C TYR A 295 -30.76 -4.33 1.11
N GLU A 296 -31.74 -4.14 1.99
CA GLU A 296 -32.44 -2.87 2.17
C GLU A 296 -31.75 -2.08 3.28
N ILE A 297 -31.38 -0.83 3.00
CA ILE A 297 -30.69 0.06 3.95
C ILE A 297 -31.58 1.27 4.19
N LYS A 298 -31.87 1.56 5.45
CA LYS A 298 -32.71 2.70 5.86
C LYS A 298 -32.03 3.54 6.92
N THR A 299 -32.13 4.85 6.79
CA THR A 299 -31.66 5.80 7.81
C THR A 299 -32.86 6.54 8.41
N GLU A 300 -33.18 6.26 9.67
CA GLU A 300 -34.32 6.86 10.36
C GLU A 300 -33.85 7.53 11.66
N GLY A 301 -33.91 8.86 11.68
CA GLY A 301 -33.54 9.68 12.84
C GLY A 301 -32.10 9.46 13.31
N LYS A 302 -31.93 8.57 14.29
CA LYS A 302 -30.65 8.30 14.98
C LYS A 302 -30.07 6.93 14.64
N THR A 303 -30.67 6.20 13.72
CA THR A 303 -30.30 4.83 13.40
C THR A 303 -30.12 4.66 11.90
N LEU A 304 -29.13 3.86 11.51
CA LEU A 304 -29.08 3.22 10.20
C LEU A 304 -29.30 1.73 10.39
N SER A 305 -30.29 1.18 9.70
CA SER A 305 -30.60 -0.25 9.66
C SER A 305 -30.23 -0.84 8.30
N VAL A 306 -29.82 -2.09 8.31
CA VAL A 306 -29.60 -2.90 7.12
C VAL A 306 -30.33 -4.23 7.29
N LYS A 307 -31.06 -4.64 6.26
CA LYS A 307 -31.84 -5.87 6.22
C LYS A 307 -31.41 -6.71 5.04
N ASP A 308 -30.99 -7.94 5.28
CA ASP A 308 -30.85 -8.94 4.22
C ASP A 308 -32.25 -9.39 3.78
N LEU A 309 -32.63 -9.10 2.54
CA LEU A 309 -33.95 -9.39 2.01
C LEU A 309 -34.17 -10.89 1.74
N TYR A 310 -33.10 -11.68 1.67
CA TYR A 310 -33.18 -13.13 1.54
C TYR A 310 -33.36 -13.79 2.90
N THR A 311 -32.45 -13.52 3.85
CA THR A 311 -32.49 -14.16 5.18
C THR A 311 -33.42 -13.47 6.18
N GLN A 312 -33.92 -12.28 5.86
CA GLN A 312 -34.71 -11.41 6.74
C GLN A 312 -33.96 -10.96 8.01
N LYS A 313 -32.67 -11.23 8.13
CA LYS A 313 -31.82 -10.75 9.24
C LYS A 313 -31.67 -9.24 9.14
N GLU A 314 -31.64 -8.59 10.29
CA GLU A 314 -31.47 -7.14 10.41
C GLU A 314 -30.32 -6.81 11.35
N ALA A 315 -29.56 -5.77 11.01
CA ALA A 315 -28.55 -5.17 11.87
C ALA A 315 -28.74 -3.66 11.89
N SER A 316 -28.29 -3.00 12.95
CA SER A 316 -28.44 -1.55 13.08
C SER A 316 -27.27 -0.87 13.79
N ILE A 317 -27.05 0.39 13.42
CA ILE A 317 -26.08 1.28 14.02
C ILE A 317 -26.84 2.43 14.68
N ASP A 318 -26.84 2.46 16.01
CA ASP A 318 -27.33 3.59 16.80
C ASP A 318 -26.25 4.68 16.85
N PHE A 319 -26.48 5.80 16.16
CA PHE A 319 -25.53 6.90 16.08
C PHE A 319 -25.32 7.63 17.40
N ASN A 320 -26.25 7.56 18.35
CA ASN A 320 -26.06 8.13 19.68
C ASN A 320 -25.11 7.28 20.51
N LYS A 321 -25.16 5.96 20.36
CA LYS A 321 -24.30 5.04 21.11
C LYS A 321 -22.94 4.86 20.47
N LYS A 322 -22.88 4.75 19.14
CA LYS A 322 -21.65 4.42 18.41
C LYS A 322 -20.88 5.64 17.89
N CYS A 323 -21.51 6.78 17.60
CA CYS A 323 -20.78 7.94 17.06
C CYS A 323 -20.38 8.93 18.16
N LEU A 324 -19.10 8.92 18.54
CA LEU A 324 -18.58 9.75 19.63
C LEU A 324 -18.35 11.22 19.22
N TRP A 325 -18.11 11.47 17.93
CA TRP A 325 -17.78 12.82 17.44
C TRP A 325 -18.09 12.97 15.94
N ARG A 326 -18.43 14.20 15.51
CA ARG A 326 -18.72 14.56 14.10
C ARG A 326 -19.64 13.56 13.40
N ARG A 327 -20.79 13.31 14.01
CA ARG A 327 -21.78 12.33 13.54
C ARG A 327 -22.10 12.45 12.05
N ASN A 328 -22.34 13.65 11.53
CA ASN A 328 -22.74 13.83 10.13
C ASN A 328 -21.70 13.28 9.15
N THR A 329 -20.40 13.42 9.46
CA THR A 329 -19.32 12.82 8.65
C THR A 329 -19.44 11.30 8.61
N VAL A 330 -19.64 10.67 9.77
CA VAL A 330 -19.79 9.21 9.88
C VAL A 330 -21.05 8.74 9.15
N VAL A 331 -22.18 9.41 9.33
CA VAL A 331 -23.45 9.07 8.68
C VAL A 331 -23.32 9.14 7.16
N ASN A 332 -22.70 10.21 6.64
CA ASN A 332 -22.50 10.38 5.20
C ASN A 332 -21.61 9.28 4.59
N ALA A 333 -20.58 8.84 5.31
CA ALA A 333 -19.75 7.72 4.88
C ALA A 333 -20.56 6.41 4.87
N LEU A 334 -21.27 6.10 5.96
CA LEU A 334 -22.02 4.85 6.13
C LEU A 334 -23.17 4.69 5.13
N LYS A 335 -23.85 5.78 4.75
CA LYS A 335 -24.91 5.76 3.73
C LYS A 335 -24.44 5.28 2.37
N LYS A 336 -23.13 5.34 2.10
CA LYS A 336 -22.53 4.91 0.83
C LYS A 336 -22.01 3.48 0.89
N VAL A 337 -22.10 2.77 2.02
CA VAL A 337 -21.50 1.45 2.20
C VAL A 337 -22.47 0.36 1.71
N PRO A 338 -21.98 -0.66 0.96
CA PRO A 338 -22.78 -1.83 0.59
C PRO A 338 -23.40 -2.55 1.79
N GLY A 339 -24.55 -3.19 1.57
CA GLY A 339 -25.33 -3.80 2.64
C GLY A 339 -24.61 -4.93 3.38
N ASP A 340 -23.88 -5.77 2.65
CA ASP A 340 -23.05 -6.85 3.23
C ASP A 340 -21.94 -6.29 4.14
N GLU A 341 -21.26 -5.23 3.70
CA GLU A 341 -20.24 -4.56 4.50
C GLU A 341 -20.83 -3.79 5.70
N LEU A 342 -22.11 -3.36 5.65
CA LEU A 342 -22.79 -2.78 6.81
C LEU A 342 -23.07 -3.80 7.92
N PHE A 343 -23.37 -5.06 7.59
CA PHE A 343 -23.44 -6.13 8.59
C PHE A 343 -22.09 -6.31 9.29
N GLU A 344 -21.01 -6.38 8.50
CA GLU A 344 -19.64 -6.49 9.04
C GLU A 344 -19.25 -5.26 9.86
N THR A 345 -19.72 -4.08 9.48
CA THR A 345 -19.55 -2.84 10.24
C THR A 345 -20.19 -2.94 11.63
N VAL A 346 -21.43 -3.44 11.73
CA VAL A 346 -22.12 -3.60 13.01
C VAL A 346 -21.37 -4.57 13.94
N TYR A 347 -20.86 -5.66 13.36
CA TYR A 347 -20.18 -6.73 14.09
C TYR A 347 -18.74 -6.36 14.51
N SER A 348 -18.00 -5.68 13.65
CA SER A 348 -16.55 -5.48 13.81
C SER A 348 -16.19 -4.18 14.50
N ILE A 349 -17.05 -3.16 14.40
CA ILE A 349 -16.75 -1.80 14.87
C ILE A 349 -17.62 -1.46 16.09
N SER A 350 -16.98 -1.08 17.19
CA SER A 350 -17.66 -0.71 18.43
C SER A 350 -18.12 0.73 18.43
N HIS A 351 -17.31 1.66 17.90
CA HIS A 351 -17.61 3.10 17.84
C HIS A 351 -16.87 3.80 16.70
N PHE A 352 -17.36 5.00 16.37
CA PHE A 352 -16.87 5.85 15.29
C PHE A 352 -16.52 7.24 15.79
N GLN A 353 -15.49 7.83 15.18
CA GLN A 353 -15.13 9.23 15.34
C GLN A 353 -14.94 9.88 13.96
N GLY A 354 -15.82 10.82 13.60
CA GLY A 354 -15.68 11.56 12.36
C GLY A 354 -14.46 12.48 12.36
N ILE A 355 -13.72 12.53 11.26
CA ILE A 355 -12.57 13.43 11.06
C ILE A 355 -12.73 14.26 9.77
N LYS A 356 -11.92 15.31 9.62
CA LYS A 356 -12.04 16.23 8.47
C LYS A 356 -11.30 15.70 7.25
N ASP A 357 -10.15 15.12 7.48
CA ASP A 357 -9.24 14.65 6.45
C ASP A 357 -9.26 13.12 6.43
N SER A 358 -9.76 12.55 5.33
CA SER A 358 -9.88 11.11 5.18
C SER A 358 -8.53 10.40 5.21
N MET A 359 -7.43 11.06 4.82
CA MET A 359 -6.09 10.46 4.85
C MET A 359 -5.59 10.16 6.26
N ASN A 360 -6.20 10.76 7.29
CA ASN A 360 -5.89 10.53 8.70
C ASN A 360 -6.81 9.49 9.38
N SER A 361 -7.56 8.73 8.58
CA SER A 361 -8.41 7.65 9.11
C SER A 361 -7.56 6.54 9.71
N CYS A 362 -8.13 5.84 10.69
CA CYS A 362 -7.48 4.67 11.28
C CYS A 362 -8.46 3.79 12.06
N PHE A 363 -8.22 2.49 12.03
CA PHE A 363 -8.79 1.50 12.92
C PHE A 363 -7.90 1.29 14.14
N THR A 364 -8.51 1.17 15.32
CA THR A 364 -7.81 0.85 16.57
C THR A 364 -8.24 -0.54 17.06
N PRO A 365 -7.40 -1.58 16.95
CA PRO A 365 -7.76 -2.95 17.33
C PRO A 365 -8.23 -3.10 18.78
N MET A 366 -7.58 -2.42 19.73
CA MET A 366 -7.87 -2.55 21.17
C MET A 366 -9.27 -2.06 21.54
N SER A 367 -9.68 -0.92 20.98
CA SER A 367 -10.98 -0.32 21.27
C SER A 367 -12.05 -0.73 20.25
N LYS A 368 -11.65 -1.38 19.15
CA LYS A 368 -12.47 -1.61 17.94
C LYS A 368 -13.10 -0.32 17.40
N GLY A 369 -12.41 0.80 17.60
CA GLY A 369 -12.85 2.13 17.16
C GLY A 369 -12.32 2.48 15.77
N VAL A 370 -13.11 3.22 15.00
CA VAL A 370 -12.70 3.75 13.69
C VAL A 370 -12.75 5.28 13.69
N LYS A 371 -11.65 5.92 13.29
CA LYS A 371 -11.64 7.33 12.86
C LYS A 371 -11.81 7.38 11.35
N VAL A 372 -12.78 8.14 10.86
CA VAL A 372 -13.06 8.17 9.41
C VAL A 372 -13.54 9.52 8.91
N GLY A 373 -13.06 9.90 7.72
CA GLY A 373 -13.59 11.02 6.95
C GLY A 373 -14.87 10.68 6.20
N ASP A 374 -15.29 11.57 5.29
CA ASP A 374 -16.40 11.30 4.35
C ASP A 374 -15.83 10.81 3.02
N ASP A 375 -15.17 9.65 3.08
CA ASP A 375 -14.68 8.90 1.92
C ASP A 375 -14.95 7.40 2.11
N MET A 376 -15.58 6.79 1.11
CA MET A 376 -16.01 5.39 1.18
C MET A 376 -14.83 4.42 1.05
N PHE A 377 -13.86 4.74 0.19
CA PHE A 377 -12.70 3.87 -0.02
C PHE A 377 -11.92 3.70 1.29
N VAL A 378 -11.64 4.81 1.96
CA VAL A 378 -10.94 4.80 3.24
C VAL A 378 -11.78 4.14 4.33
N PHE A 379 -13.09 4.40 4.41
CA PHE A 379 -13.94 3.69 5.37
C PHE A 379 -13.85 2.17 5.20
N LEU A 380 -13.94 1.69 3.95
CA LEU A 380 -13.87 0.26 3.65
C LEU A 380 -12.47 -0.32 3.90
N HIS A 381 -11.42 0.47 3.71
CA HIS A 381 -10.06 0.09 4.08
C HIS A 381 -9.97 -0.16 5.59
N GLU A 382 -10.42 0.79 6.41
CA GLU A 382 -10.44 0.63 7.88
C GLU A 382 -11.34 -0.54 8.34
N LEU A 383 -12.48 -0.74 7.66
CA LEU A 383 -13.33 -1.90 7.90
C LEU A 383 -12.61 -3.21 7.58
N GLY A 384 -11.74 -3.23 6.56
CA GLY A 384 -10.92 -4.39 6.23
C GLY A 384 -9.95 -4.76 7.35
N HIS A 385 -9.31 -3.77 8.00
CA HIS A 385 -8.56 -4.01 9.23
C HIS A 385 -9.45 -4.56 10.35
N ALA A 386 -10.63 -3.96 10.55
CA ALA A 386 -11.56 -4.43 11.57
C ALA A 386 -12.01 -5.88 11.35
N LYS A 387 -12.22 -6.28 10.09
CA LYS A 387 -12.55 -7.65 9.67
C LYS A 387 -11.41 -8.62 9.95
N ASP A 388 -10.17 -8.21 9.70
CA ASP A 388 -8.97 -9.02 9.98
C ASP A 388 -8.77 -9.26 11.49
N HIS A 389 -9.13 -8.28 12.32
CA HIS A 389 -9.02 -8.33 13.78
C HIS A 389 -10.26 -8.92 14.51
N GLN A 390 -11.25 -9.47 13.80
CA GLN A 390 -12.52 -9.94 14.42
C GLN A 390 -12.35 -10.98 15.52
N THR A 391 -11.38 -11.88 15.38
CA THR A 391 -11.11 -12.99 16.30
C THR A 391 -10.46 -12.53 17.62
N GLN A 392 -10.00 -11.29 17.68
CA GLN A 392 -9.30 -10.69 18.81
C GLN A 392 -10.28 -10.00 19.76
N ASN A 393 -10.42 -10.53 20.98
CA ASN A 393 -11.22 -9.93 22.05
C ASN A 393 -10.38 -9.65 23.30
N GLY A 394 -10.41 -8.41 23.80
CA GLY A 394 -9.70 -7.98 25.02
C GLY A 394 -8.19 -7.79 24.85
N PHE A 395 -7.50 -7.37 25.92
CA PHE A 395 -6.05 -7.11 25.92
C PHE A 395 -5.22 -8.35 25.51
N PHE A 396 -5.64 -9.54 25.92
CA PHE A 396 -5.02 -10.81 25.51
C PHE A 396 -5.45 -11.28 24.11
N GLY A 397 -6.48 -10.67 23.52
CA GLY A 397 -6.94 -10.97 22.16
C GLY A 397 -5.96 -10.50 21.10
N LEU A 398 -5.16 -9.46 21.38
CA LEU A 398 -4.08 -8.99 20.51
C LEU A 398 -2.94 -10.02 20.32
N LEU A 399 -2.96 -11.12 21.09
CA LEU A 399 -2.05 -12.26 20.95
C LEU A 399 -2.62 -13.37 20.06
N LYS A 400 -3.87 -13.25 19.58
CA LYS A 400 -4.47 -14.23 18.65
C LYS A 400 -4.15 -13.87 17.21
N ASP A 401 -4.05 -14.87 16.36
CA ASP A 401 -3.84 -14.71 14.93
C ASP A 401 -4.97 -13.89 14.29
N ASN A 402 -4.59 -12.98 13.40
CA ASN A 402 -5.49 -12.25 12.52
C ASN A 402 -6.20 -13.24 11.58
N LYS A 403 -7.43 -12.92 11.18
CA LYS A 403 -8.28 -13.86 10.45
C LYS A 403 -7.76 -14.17 9.04
N TYR A 404 -7.33 -13.16 8.30
CA TYR A 404 -6.93 -13.26 6.89
C TYR A 404 -5.44 -13.08 6.70
N SER A 405 -4.81 -12.12 7.38
CA SER A 405 -3.37 -11.87 7.21
C SER A 405 -2.48 -12.99 7.77
N ASP A 406 -2.98 -13.82 8.69
CA ASP A 406 -2.29 -15.03 9.17
C ASP A 406 -2.65 -16.32 8.42
N ASN A 407 -3.59 -16.25 7.46
CA ASN A 407 -3.94 -17.39 6.62
C ASN A 407 -2.75 -17.78 5.71
N LYS A 408 -2.33 -19.05 5.79
CA LYS A 408 -1.13 -19.54 5.09
C LYS A 408 -1.24 -19.56 3.57
N ASP A 409 -2.42 -19.78 3.02
CA ASP A 409 -2.63 -19.76 1.57
C ASP A 409 -2.59 -18.34 1.03
N ILE A 410 -3.17 -17.38 1.78
CA ILE A 410 -3.06 -15.95 1.46
C ILE A 410 -1.61 -15.49 1.54
N GLN A 411 -0.89 -15.82 2.62
CA GLN A 411 0.53 -15.49 2.77
C GLN A 411 1.38 -16.05 1.62
N LYS A 412 1.12 -17.30 1.22
CA LYS A 412 1.83 -17.94 0.11
C LYS A 412 1.57 -17.25 -1.22
N ALA A 413 0.33 -16.88 -1.53
CA ALA A 413 0.01 -16.11 -2.72
C ALA A 413 0.73 -14.76 -2.72
N TYR A 414 0.66 -14.03 -1.60
CA TYR A 414 1.28 -12.72 -1.43
C TYR A 414 2.79 -12.74 -1.60
N LEU A 415 3.48 -13.66 -0.91
CA LEU A 415 4.94 -13.75 -0.98
C LEU A 415 5.40 -14.07 -2.42
N LYS A 416 4.66 -14.92 -3.13
CA LYS A 416 4.97 -15.26 -4.53
C LYS A 416 4.76 -14.08 -5.48
N GLU A 417 3.63 -13.37 -5.35
CA GLU A 417 3.35 -12.18 -6.18
C GLU A 417 4.33 -11.05 -5.87
N ARG A 418 4.68 -10.84 -4.59
CA ARG A 418 5.70 -9.87 -4.20
C ARG A 418 7.07 -10.20 -4.76
N GLU A 419 7.52 -11.45 -4.66
CA GLU A 419 8.82 -11.87 -5.20
C GLU A 419 8.86 -11.67 -6.73
N ALA A 420 7.79 -12.04 -7.43
CA ALA A 420 7.67 -11.81 -8.86
C ALA A 420 7.71 -10.31 -9.19
N PHE A 421 6.93 -9.50 -8.48
CA PHE A 421 6.85 -8.07 -8.70
C PHE A 421 8.21 -7.39 -8.47
N ASN A 422 8.87 -7.67 -7.35
CA ASN A 422 10.23 -7.17 -7.10
C ASN A 422 11.19 -7.60 -8.21
N LYS A 423 11.14 -8.85 -8.68
CA LYS A 423 12.04 -9.32 -9.74
C LYS A 423 11.88 -8.57 -11.07
N TYR A 424 10.67 -8.18 -11.43
CA TYR A 424 10.37 -7.66 -12.78
C TYR A 424 10.15 -6.15 -12.87
N HIS A 425 10.16 -5.45 -11.74
CA HIS A 425 9.88 -4.02 -11.66
C HIS A 425 11.00 -3.24 -10.99
N SER A 426 11.18 -2.01 -11.47
CA SER A 426 12.13 -1.05 -10.93
C SER A 426 11.74 -0.55 -9.54
N ASP A 427 12.68 0.11 -8.86
CA ASP A 427 12.37 0.73 -7.57
C ASP A 427 11.30 1.82 -7.68
N GLU A 428 11.27 2.62 -8.75
CA GLU A 428 10.21 3.63 -8.94
C GLU A 428 8.82 3.03 -9.09
N GLU A 429 8.71 1.84 -9.68
CA GLU A 429 7.46 1.09 -9.76
C GLU A 429 7.13 0.43 -8.42
N ARG A 430 8.15 -0.12 -7.73
CA ARG A 430 7.99 -0.72 -6.40
C ARG A 430 7.51 0.30 -5.36
N GLU A 431 7.90 1.56 -5.51
CA GLU A 431 7.45 2.65 -4.64
C GLU A 431 5.92 2.80 -4.61
N HIS A 432 5.23 2.61 -5.75
CA HIS A 432 3.77 2.73 -5.82
C HIS A 432 3.06 1.79 -4.85
N VAL A 433 3.62 0.60 -4.61
CA VAL A 433 3.07 -0.41 -3.71
C VAL A 433 3.98 -0.66 -2.50
N SER A 434 4.84 0.28 -2.15
CA SER A 434 5.79 0.13 -1.04
C SER A 434 5.11 -0.05 0.31
N TYR A 435 3.91 0.52 0.46
CA TYR A 435 3.04 0.31 1.62
C TYR A 435 2.75 -1.18 1.86
N PHE A 436 2.66 -1.96 0.79
CA PHE A 436 2.31 -3.38 0.81
C PHE A 436 3.53 -4.31 0.69
N THR A 437 4.65 -3.84 0.13
CA THR A 437 5.72 -4.73 -0.35
C THR A 437 7.06 -4.55 0.38
N ARG A 438 7.26 -3.45 1.12
CA ARG A 438 8.52 -3.22 1.84
C ARG A 438 8.76 -4.34 2.88
N ALA A 439 9.95 -4.93 2.85
CA ALA A 439 10.38 -5.97 3.78
C ALA A 439 11.10 -5.38 5.00
N LYS A 440 11.82 -4.25 4.84
CA LYS A 440 12.46 -3.51 5.93
C LYS A 440 11.55 -2.37 6.43
N GLY A 441 11.49 -2.18 7.75
CA GLY A 441 10.79 -1.07 8.39
C GLY A 441 9.28 -1.23 8.56
N HIS A 442 8.71 -2.41 8.25
CA HIS A 442 7.33 -2.75 8.58
C HIS A 442 7.25 -3.51 9.91
N TYR A 443 6.22 -3.28 10.72
CA TYR A 443 6.08 -3.88 12.05
C TYR A 443 6.19 -5.42 12.10
N ASN A 444 5.75 -6.13 11.04
CA ASN A 444 5.88 -7.61 10.91
C ASN A 444 6.86 -8.01 9.78
N GLY A 445 7.86 -7.18 9.50
CA GLY A 445 8.86 -7.41 8.46
C GLY A 445 8.23 -7.75 7.11
N ALA A 446 8.64 -8.88 6.52
CA ALA A 446 8.18 -9.34 5.22
C ALA A 446 6.67 -9.65 5.12
N LEU A 447 5.93 -9.80 6.22
CA LEU A 447 4.47 -10.01 6.17
C LEU A 447 3.69 -8.77 6.61
N GLY A 448 4.37 -7.72 7.04
CA GLY A 448 3.72 -6.51 7.56
C GLY A 448 2.75 -5.87 6.58
N GLY A 449 3.13 -5.78 5.30
CA GLY A 449 2.27 -5.16 4.29
C GLY A 449 1.04 -6.01 3.91
N LEU A 450 0.93 -7.27 4.35
CA LEU A 450 -0.22 -8.11 4.02
C LEU A 450 -1.50 -7.65 4.72
N MET A 451 -1.42 -7.16 5.96
CA MET A 451 -2.59 -6.58 6.66
C MET A 451 -3.16 -5.38 5.87
N GLU A 452 -2.28 -4.60 5.27
CA GLU A 452 -2.66 -3.47 4.42
C GLU A 452 -3.27 -3.92 3.10
N ILE A 453 -2.79 -5.02 2.50
CA ILE A 453 -3.44 -5.61 1.33
C ILE A 453 -4.83 -6.15 1.69
N VAL A 454 -5.03 -6.76 2.86
CA VAL A 454 -6.36 -7.21 3.32
C VAL A 454 -7.33 -6.03 3.40
N ALA A 455 -6.89 -4.92 3.98
CA ALA A 455 -7.67 -3.68 4.05
C ALA A 455 -7.98 -3.09 2.67
N GLU A 456 -6.96 -2.93 1.82
CA GLU A 456 -7.12 -2.36 0.49
C GLU A 456 -7.97 -3.28 -0.42
N ALA A 457 -7.81 -4.61 -0.33
CA ALA A 457 -8.62 -5.60 -1.02
C ALA A 457 -10.10 -5.48 -0.66
N ASN A 458 -10.40 -5.18 0.61
CA ASN A 458 -11.77 -4.88 1.05
C ASN A 458 -12.32 -3.63 0.36
N ALA A 459 -11.52 -2.57 0.20
CA ALA A 459 -11.96 -1.33 -0.45
C ALA A 459 -12.08 -1.44 -1.98
N LEU A 460 -11.01 -1.91 -2.66
CA LEU A 460 -10.89 -1.94 -4.12
C LEU A 460 -11.89 -2.87 -4.82
N THR A 461 -12.50 -3.79 -4.07
CA THR A 461 -13.56 -4.65 -4.61
C THR A 461 -14.95 -4.03 -4.54
N LYS A 462 -15.11 -2.88 -3.88
CA LYS A 462 -16.41 -2.20 -3.70
C LYS A 462 -16.41 -0.72 -4.08
N THR A 463 -15.26 -0.12 -4.37
CA THR A 463 -15.18 1.27 -4.86
C THR A 463 -13.82 1.56 -5.48
N TYR A 464 -13.64 2.80 -5.95
CA TYR A 464 -12.41 3.36 -6.47
C TYR A 464 -11.91 4.52 -5.58
N THR A 465 -10.69 4.99 -5.83
CA THR A 465 -10.08 6.15 -5.16
C THR A 465 -10.56 7.46 -5.78
N ASP A 466 -11.14 8.36 -4.98
CA ASP A 466 -11.64 9.66 -5.46
C ASP A 466 -10.57 10.77 -5.45
N GLU A 467 -10.97 12.01 -5.77
CA GLU A 467 -10.08 13.17 -5.80
C GLU A 467 -9.45 13.52 -4.44
N LYS A 468 -10.09 13.16 -3.33
CA LYS A 468 -9.63 13.49 -1.97
C LYS A 468 -8.42 12.66 -1.56
N ILE A 469 -8.31 11.47 -2.12
CA ILE A 469 -7.25 10.48 -1.83
C ILE A 469 -6.47 10.09 -3.09
N GLN A 470 -6.42 10.98 -4.08
CA GLN A 470 -5.84 10.72 -5.42
C GLN A 470 -4.35 10.30 -5.40
N SER A 471 -3.63 10.56 -4.30
CA SER A 471 -2.26 10.10 -4.09
C SER A 471 -2.17 8.57 -3.95
N LEU A 472 -3.29 7.89 -3.63
CA LEU A 472 -3.39 6.44 -3.48
C LEU A 472 -3.70 5.72 -4.80
N SER A 473 -4.06 6.43 -5.87
CA SER A 473 -4.58 5.79 -7.08
C SER A 473 -3.56 4.96 -7.86
N PRO A 474 -2.29 5.40 -8.04
CA PRO A 474 -1.26 4.54 -8.64
C PRO A 474 -1.06 3.26 -7.83
N ARG A 475 -1.04 3.38 -6.49
CA ARG A 475 -0.94 2.25 -5.57
C ARG A 475 -2.05 1.22 -5.78
N THR A 476 -3.31 1.66 -5.86
CA THR A 476 -4.44 0.74 -6.07
C THR A 476 -4.38 0.08 -7.44
N HIS A 477 -4.01 0.81 -8.48
CA HIS A 477 -3.84 0.24 -9.82
C HIS A 477 -2.79 -0.88 -9.84
N TYR A 478 -1.58 -0.60 -9.32
CA TYR A 478 -0.51 -1.59 -9.26
C TYR A 478 -0.90 -2.80 -8.42
N LEU A 479 -1.59 -2.60 -7.30
CA LEU A 479 -2.09 -3.70 -6.48
C LEU A 479 -3.08 -4.60 -7.26
N GLN A 480 -4.06 -4.00 -7.95
CA GLN A 480 -5.03 -4.76 -8.77
C GLN A 480 -4.39 -5.50 -9.94
N GLN A 481 -3.31 -4.96 -10.52
CA GLN A 481 -2.62 -5.56 -11.65
C GLN A 481 -1.65 -6.67 -11.23
N TYR A 482 -0.86 -6.46 -10.18
CA TYR A 482 0.28 -7.33 -9.87
C TYR A 482 0.08 -8.22 -8.63
N PHE A 483 -0.97 -8.00 -7.85
CA PHE A 483 -1.36 -8.88 -6.72
C PHE A 483 -2.77 -9.52 -6.85
N PRO A 484 -3.21 -9.94 -8.06
CA PRO A 484 -4.57 -10.39 -8.28
C PRO A 484 -4.92 -11.71 -7.59
N LYS A 485 -3.96 -12.62 -7.38
CA LYS A 485 -4.22 -13.89 -6.68
C LYS A 485 -4.35 -13.68 -5.19
N THR A 486 -3.54 -12.81 -4.60
CA THR A 486 -3.70 -12.40 -3.19
C THR A 486 -5.06 -11.75 -2.98
N ILE A 487 -5.46 -10.80 -3.82
CA ILE A 487 -6.80 -10.18 -3.76
C ILE A 487 -7.88 -11.27 -3.86
N SER A 488 -7.78 -12.17 -4.85
CA SER A 488 -8.76 -13.25 -5.04
C SER A 488 -8.88 -14.14 -3.81
N ALA A 489 -7.75 -14.56 -3.23
CA ALA A 489 -7.74 -15.40 -2.03
C ALA A 489 -8.39 -14.69 -0.84
N ILE A 490 -8.06 -13.41 -0.60
CA ILE A 490 -8.67 -12.61 0.48
C ILE A 490 -10.18 -12.49 0.27
N CYS A 491 -10.61 -12.12 -0.94
CA CYS A 491 -12.03 -11.90 -1.23
C CYS A 491 -12.85 -13.19 -1.13
N ASN A 492 -12.32 -14.32 -1.58
CA ASN A 492 -12.98 -15.61 -1.43
C ASN A 492 -13.12 -15.99 0.05
N GLU A 493 -12.09 -15.78 0.87
CA GLU A 493 -12.16 -16.02 2.33
C GLU A 493 -13.15 -15.09 3.04
N MET A 494 -13.25 -13.82 2.61
CA MET A 494 -14.26 -12.90 3.13
C MET A 494 -15.68 -13.30 2.74
N ASN A 495 -15.88 -13.80 1.52
CA ASN A 495 -17.19 -14.19 0.99
C ASN A 495 -17.65 -15.58 1.45
N LEU A 496 -16.73 -16.50 1.79
CA LEU A 496 -17.07 -17.84 2.32
C LEU A 496 -17.93 -17.77 3.58
N ARG A 497 -17.78 -16.71 4.39
CA ARG A 497 -18.65 -16.47 5.55
C ARG A 497 -20.10 -16.22 5.14
N ASP A 498 -20.33 -15.49 4.05
CA ASP A 498 -21.68 -15.21 3.55
C ASP A 498 -22.38 -16.53 3.18
N GLU A 499 -21.65 -17.47 2.58
CA GLU A 499 -22.14 -18.80 2.20
C GLU A 499 -22.31 -19.74 3.39
N ILE A 500 -21.36 -19.80 4.33
CA ILE A 500 -21.43 -20.66 5.53
C ILE A 500 -22.55 -20.19 6.48
N ASP A 501 -22.72 -18.88 6.71
CA ASP A 501 -23.82 -18.34 7.52
C ASP A 501 -25.20 -18.62 6.89
N ALA A 502 -25.26 -18.85 5.58
CA ALA A 502 -26.46 -19.37 4.92
C ALA A 502 -26.61 -20.89 5.09
N ILE A 503 -25.53 -21.67 4.97
CA ILE A 503 -25.58 -23.14 5.12
C ILE A 503 -25.91 -23.54 6.57
N GLU A 504 -25.29 -22.92 7.58
CA GLU A 504 -25.53 -23.24 9.00
C GLU A 504 -26.96 -22.92 9.45
N TYR A 505 -27.63 -21.95 8.81
CA TYR A 505 -29.05 -21.67 9.07
C TYR A 505 -29.98 -22.76 8.53
N TYR A 506 -29.57 -23.47 7.47
CA TYR A 506 -30.36 -24.50 6.82
C TYR A 506 -30.03 -25.93 7.25
N GLY A 507 -29.17 -26.12 8.28
CA GLY A 507 -28.85 -27.41 8.91
C GLY A 507 -29.20 -28.61 8.05
N THR A 508 -28.24 -29.08 7.25
CA THR A 508 -28.33 -30.21 6.29
C THR A 508 -29.44 -31.21 6.55
#